data_AF-A0A9D1AHJ9-F1
#
_entry.id   AF-A0A9D1AHJ9-F1
#
_cell.length_a   1.000
_cell.length_b   1.000
_cell.length_c   1.000
_cell.angle_alpha   90.00
_cell.angle_beta   90.00
_cell.angle_gamma   90.00
#
_symmetry.space_group_name_H-M   'P 1'
#
loop_
_entity.id
_entity.type
_entity.pdbx_description
1 polymer ?
#
loop_
_entity_poly.entity_id
_entity_poly.type
_entity_poly.pdbx_seq_one_letter_code
_entity_poly.pdbx_strand_id
1 'polypeptide(L)' 'MNNWKSYCTCTDLDCPCHPSRHDQGCTPCVRKNQRQGEIPSCFFKLVEDRQKPDAYFFENFADWVKEHKKPSAPAGEEG' A
#
# COMPACT_ATOMS: atom_id res chain seq x y z
N MET A 1 -13.04 18.55 10.83
CA MET A 1 -13.52 17.74 9.70
C MET A 1 -12.37 16.87 9.25
N ASN A 2 -12.46 15.55 9.42
CA ASN A 2 -11.38 14.69 8.94
C ASN A 2 -11.59 14.44 7.45
N ASN A 3 -10.56 14.70 6.65
CA ASN A 3 -10.65 14.66 5.20
C ASN A 3 -10.22 13.29 4.65
N TRP A 4 -10.65 12.18 5.26
CA TRP A 4 -10.17 10.84 4.86
C TRP A 4 -10.48 10.52 3.39
N LYS A 5 -11.54 11.13 2.84
CA LYS A 5 -11.92 11.03 1.42
C LYS A 5 -10.84 11.57 0.48
N SER A 6 -10.04 12.56 0.90
CA SER A 6 -8.96 13.10 0.05
C SER A 6 -7.73 12.20 0.00
N TYR A 7 -7.58 11.24 0.92
CA TYR A 7 -6.41 10.36 0.98
C TYR A 7 -6.62 9.02 0.26
N CYS A 8 -7.86 8.56 0.14
CA CYS A 8 -8.16 7.31 -0.54
C CYS A 8 -8.17 7.52 -2.06
N THR A 9 -7.27 6.84 -2.78
CA THR A 9 -7.21 6.81 -4.26
C THR A 9 -7.92 5.59 -4.85
N CYS A 10 -8.71 4.87 -4.04
CA CYS A 10 -9.48 3.72 -4.51
C CYS A 10 -10.60 4.18 -5.45
N THR A 11 -10.75 3.51 -6.59
CA THR A 11 -11.78 3.78 -7.59
C THR A 11 -12.96 2.82 -7.48
N ASP A 12 -12.82 1.76 -6.69
CA ASP A 12 -13.90 0.84 -6.34
C ASP A 12 -14.75 1.45 -5.22
N LEU A 13 -15.70 2.30 -5.62
CA LEU A 13 -16.63 2.98 -4.73
C LEU A 13 -17.71 2.03 -4.16
N ASP A 14 -17.83 0.83 -4.74
CA ASP A 14 -18.76 -0.21 -4.29
C ASP A 14 -18.17 -1.14 -3.24
N CYS A 15 -16.89 -1.00 -2.91
CA CYS A 15 -16.29 -1.70 -1.80
C CYS A 15 -16.92 -1.27 -0.46
N PRO A 16 -17.37 -2.21 0.41
CA PRO A 16 -17.93 -1.87 1.72
C PRO A 16 -16.90 -1.25 2.68
N CYS A 17 -15.61 -1.40 2.39
CA CYS A 17 -14.51 -0.78 3.14
C CYS A 17 -14.15 0.63 2.61
N HIS A 18 -14.87 1.15 1.62
CA HIS A 18 -14.57 2.45 1.04
C HIS A 18 -14.96 3.58 2.01
N PRO A 19 -14.10 4.60 2.24
CA PRO A 19 -14.37 5.70 3.19
C PRO A 19 -15.53 6.64 2.80
N SER A 20 -16.18 6.42 1.65
CA SER A 20 -17.46 7.08 1.34
C SER A 20 -18.65 6.42 2.03
N ARG A 21 -18.51 5.17 2.49
CA ARG A 21 -19.59 4.36 3.09
C ARG A 21 -19.57 4.33 4.61
N HIS A 22 -18.54 4.89 5.24
CA HIS A 22 -18.39 4.99 6.68
C HIS A 22 -17.41 6.11 7.05
N ASP A 23 -17.31 6.44 8.33
CA ASP A 23 -16.45 7.49 8.89
C ASP A 23 -15.09 6.97 9.42
N GLN A 24 -14.75 5.71 9.16
CA GLN A 24 -13.55 5.05 9.71
C GLN A 24 -12.26 5.22 8.88
N GLY A 25 -12.28 6.06 7.84
CA GLY A 25 -11.16 6.20 6.91
C GLY A 25 -10.77 4.88 6.24
N CYS A 26 -9.49 4.67 5.89
CA CYS A 26 -9.06 3.42 5.24
C CYS A 26 -8.88 2.23 6.20
N THR A 27 -9.15 2.38 7.50
CA THR A 27 -8.91 1.35 8.53
C THR A 27 -9.53 -0.01 8.18
N PRO A 28 -10.81 -0.09 7.73
CA PRO A 28 -11.41 -1.38 7.38
C PRO A 28 -10.74 -2.06 6.18
N CYS A 29 -10.31 -1.27 5.19
CA CYS A 29 -9.58 -1.75 4.02
C CYS A 29 -8.21 -2.30 4.40
N VAL A 30 -7.43 -1.54 5.18
CA VAL A 30 -6.10 -1.98 5.67
C VAL A 30 -6.23 -3.28 6.45
N ARG A 31 -7.20 -3.36 7.37
CA ARG A 31 -7.44 -4.58 8.16
C ARG A 31 -7.83 -5.79 7.29
N LYS A 32 -8.65 -5.58 6.25
CA LYS A 32 -9.03 -6.63 5.29
C LYS A 32 -7.78 -7.19 4.59
N ASN A 33 -6.96 -6.33 4.01
CA ASN A 33 -5.77 -6.74 3.26
C ASN A 33 -4.74 -7.42 4.19
N GLN A 34 -4.49 -6.86 5.38
CA GLN A 34 -3.58 -7.49 6.37
C GLN A 34 -3.99 -8.91 6.75
N ARG A 35 -5.30 -9.18 6.92
CA ARG A 35 -5.80 -10.54 7.21
C ARG A 35 -5.58 -11.54 6.06
N GLN A 36 -5.40 -11.04 4.85
CA GLN A 36 -5.11 -11.86 3.65
C GLN A 36 -3.61 -11.90 3.35
N GLY A 37 -2.75 -11.27 4.16
CA GLY A 37 -1.33 -11.12 3.84
C GLY A 37 -1.06 -10.16 2.66
N GLU A 38 -2.01 -9.26 2.37
CA GLU A 38 -1.94 -8.32 1.25
C GLU A 38 -1.65 -6.89 1.72
N ILE A 39 -1.03 -6.12 0.83
CA ILE A 39 -0.90 -4.67 0.95
C ILE A 39 -2.06 -4.02 0.17
N PRO A 40 -2.75 -3.00 0.74
CA PRO A 40 -3.80 -2.30 0.02
C PRO A 40 -3.34 -1.79 -1.35
N SER A 41 -4.07 -2.16 -2.41
CA SER A 41 -3.72 -1.83 -3.79
C SER A 41 -3.59 -0.33 -4.07
N CYS A 42 -4.23 0.54 -3.27
CA CYS A 42 -4.09 2.00 -3.37
C CYS A 42 -2.68 2.51 -3.08
N PHE A 43 -1.85 1.75 -2.34
CA PHE A 43 -0.46 2.11 -2.09
C PHE A 43 0.39 1.94 -3.34
N PHE A 44 0.12 0.92 -4.16
CA PHE A 44 0.80 0.69 -5.44
C PHE A 44 0.43 1.74 -6.49
N LYS A 45 -0.80 2.27 -6.43
CA LYS A 45 -1.22 3.38 -7.32
C LYS A 45 -0.41 4.66 -7.11
N LEU A 46 0.20 4.85 -5.94
CA LEU A 46 1.05 6.02 -5.65
C LEU A 46 2.45 5.92 -6.28
N VAL A 47 2.84 4.77 -6.84
CA VAL A 47 4.21 4.51 -7.31
C VAL A 47 4.37 4.73 -8.83
N GLU A 48 3.29 4.94 -9.58
CA GLU A 48 3.20 5.16 -11.05
C GLU A 48 3.97 4.16 -11.96
N ASP A 49 3.22 3.65 -12.95
CA ASP A 49 3.61 3.08 -14.26
C ASP A 49 4.55 1.86 -14.35
N ARG A 50 4.74 1.10 -13.29
CA ARG A 50 5.33 -0.25 -13.42
C ARG A 50 4.25 -1.30 -13.31
N GLN A 51 4.31 -2.27 -14.23
CA GLN A 51 3.39 -3.40 -14.38
C GLN A 51 2.75 -3.77 -13.04
N LYS A 52 1.42 -3.77 -13.03
CA LYS A 52 0.61 -4.26 -11.92
C LYS A 52 1.19 -5.63 -11.52
N PRO A 53 1.72 -5.79 -10.30
CA PRO A 53 2.33 -7.05 -9.92
C PRO A 53 1.27 -8.15 -9.97
N ASP A 54 1.68 -9.37 -10.35
CA ASP A 54 0.77 -10.51 -10.45
C ASP A 54 0.05 -10.81 -9.13
N ALA A 55 0.62 -10.38 -8.00
CA ALA A 55 -0.04 -10.38 -6.70
C ALA A 55 0.46 -9.26 -5.77
N TYR A 56 -0.38 -8.89 -4.79
CA TYR A 56 -0.17 -7.83 -3.80
C TYR A 56 0.27 -8.35 -2.42
N PHE A 57 0.85 -9.55 -2.37
CA PHE A 57 1.32 -10.15 -1.12
C PHE A 57 2.55 -9.44 -0.56
N PHE A 58 2.70 -9.45 0.77
CA PHE A 58 3.85 -8.87 1.45
C PHE A 58 5.18 -9.47 0.97
N GLU A 59 5.20 -10.76 0.65
CA GLU A 59 6.35 -11.49 0.14
C GLU A 59 6.80 -10.92 -1.21
N ASN A 60 5.88 -10.75 -2.15
CA ASN A 60 6.17 -10.18 -3.47
C ASN A 60 6.67 -8.73 -3.36
N PHE A 61 6.09 -7.95 -2.46
CA PHE A 61 6.57 -6.59 -2.19
C PHE A 61 7.97 -6.60 -1.57
N ALA A 62 8.24 -7.48 -0.60
CA ALA A 62 9.54 -7.60 0.04
C ALA A 62 10.63 -8.02 -0.96
N ASP A 63 10.32 -8.95 -1.85
CA ASP A 63 11.26 -9.41 -2.88
C ASP A 63 11.52 -8.31 -3.91
N TRP A 64 10.49 -7.59 -4.38
CA TRP A 64 10.66 -6.43 -5.26
C TRP A 64 11.57 -5.38 -4.62
N VAL A 65 11.39 -5.07 -3.34
CA VAL A 65 12.23 -4.12 -2.60
C VAL A 65 13.69 -4.59 -2.51
N LYS A 66 13.95 -5.89 -2.29
CA LYS A 66 15.31 -6.43 -2.30
C LYS A 66 15.97 -6.28 -3.66
N GLU A 67 15.25 -6.60 -4.73
CA GLU A 67 15.75 -6.55 -6.11
C GLU A 67 15.99 -5.12 -6.62
N HIS A 68 15.18 -4.16 -6.16
CA HIS A 68 15.22 -2.78 -6.62
C HIS A 68 15.83 -1.82 -5.60
N LYS A 69 16.44 -2.34 -4.53
CA LYS A 69 17.19 -1.54 -3.56
C LYS A 69 18.39 -0.92 -4.28
N LYS A 70 18.40 0.41 -4.45
CA LYS A 70 19.65 1.11 -4.78
C LYS A 70 20.68 0.78 -3.68
N PRO A 71 21.96 0.55 -4.00
CA PRO A 71 22.97 0.36 -2.97
C PRO A 71 22.90 1.56 -2.03
N SER A 72 22.54 1.31 -0.77
CA SER A 72 22.69 2.32 0.27
C SER A 72 24.18 2.58 0.40
N ALA A 73 24.58 3.85 0.33
CA ALA A 73 25.94 4.27 0.63
C ALA A 73 26.41 3.59 1.93
N PRO A 74 27.67 3.10 1.99
CA PRO A 74 28.14 2.34 3.13
C PRO A 74 27.92 3.14 4.40
N ALA A 75 27.23 2.52 5.36
CA ALA A 75 27.11 3.06 6.71
C ALA A 75 28.54 3.18 7.26
N GLY A 76 28.94 4.40 7.61
CA GLY A 76 30.25 4.69 8.16
C GLY A 76 30.52 3.80 9.37
N GLU A 77 31.74 3.27 9.44
CA GLU A 77 32.30 2.64 10.62
C GLU A 77 32.29 3.66 11.77
N GLU A 78 31.55 3.38 12.84
CA GLU A 78 31.73 4.06 14.11
C GLU A 78 32.93 3.40 14.82
N GLY A 79 33.98 4.20 15.03
CA GLY A 79 35.17 3.85 15.81
C GLY A 79 35.01 4.12 17.30
#